data_AF-A0A9Q3XRY4-F1
#
_entry.id   AF-A0A9Q3XRY4-F1
#
_cell.length_a   1.000
_cell.length_b   1.000
_cell.length_c   1.000
_cell.angle_alpha   90.00
_cell.angle_beta   90.00
_cell.angle_gamma   90.00
#
_symmetry.space_group_name_H-M   'P 1'
#
loop_
_entity.id
_entity.type
_entity.pdbx_description
1 polymer ?
#
loop_
_entity_poly.entity_id
_entity_poly.type
_entity_poly.pdbx_seq_one_letter_code
_entity_poly.pdbx_strand_id
1 'polypeptide(L)'
;MTQWIEVLVGMADGPTTPVQGTVKPYWRTTEPETFYYGSYGEEPVEIPLAADGVRLTRWGRRARIESLDGTVLFLSDGETAWNFTDDPQRPRSTALRRAQRFGPGRALVVTRPTADWVGDDHARPIGPVTDIDFLGRPCWSVELAARESIAMPEPSLILVVDAESGAVVAEHSGDGRVGAEYTDIVVGTPMDTSSFTWDGPVETDQESRQKMLQHDPHWRERGLRWFRDNVTTGPIKVSVHVELTPQFVEVTNEDTDEFTAPLGTPRRRTGLLIRRRHSPEPWAVKMADEQFAWSTADFDWTFTLRLGTLDYEGLAAVQQQLHPGEPVTGTPDLVPPTRTAW
;
A
#
# COMPACT_ATOMS: atom_id res chain seq x y z
N MET A 1 -14.36 -30.79 14.78
CA MET A 1 -13.46 -30.01 13.90
C MET A 1 -14.20 -28.73 13.59
N THR A 2 -13.68 -27.61 14.11
CA THR A 2 -14.28 -26.28 13.97
C THR A 2 -14.41 -25.91 12.49
N GLN A 3 -15.56 -25.38 12.09
CA GLN A 3 -15.79 -24.94 10.72
C GLN A 3 -15.47 -23.45 10.55
N TRP A 4 -15.06 -23.03 9.35
CA TRP A 4 -14.80 -21.62 9.07
C TRP A 4 -15.99 -20.70 9.39
N ILE A 5 -17.21 -21.17 9.12
CA ILE A 5 -18.43 -20.41 9.44
C ILE A 5 -18.58 -20.15 10.93
N GLU A 6 -18.12 -21.07 11.79
CA GLU A 6 -18.17 -20.90 13.25
C GLU A 6 -17.19 -19.80 13.69
N VAL A 7 -15.97 -19.80 13.13
CA VAL A 7 -14.97 -18.74 13.36
C VAL A 7 -15.51 -17.38 12.91
N LEU A 8 -16.07 -17.31 11.69
CA LEU A 8 -16.67 -16.09 11.15
C LEU A 8 -17.77 -15.54 12.05
N VAL A 9 -18.71 -16.37 12.46
CA VAL A 9 -19.79 -15.98 13.38
C VAL A 9 -19.22 -15.50 14.71
N GLY A 10 -18.16 -16.14 15.21
CA GLY A 10 -17.48 -15.74 16.44
C GLY A 10 -16.81 -14.36 16.37
N MET A 11 -16.22 -13.99 15.22
CA MET A 11 -15.42 -12.77 15.10
C MET A 11 -16.07 -11.60 14.34
N ALA A 12 -17.18 -11.82 13.62
CA ALA A 12 -17.77 -10.84 12.69
C ALA A 12 -18.13 -9.49 13.32
N ASP A 13 -18.51 -9.48 14.60
CA ASP A 13 -18.86 -8.27 15.35
C ASP A 13 -17.74 -7.81 16.32
N GLY A 14 -16.60 -8.50 16.31
CA GLY A 14 -15.51 -8.33 17.25
C GLY A 14 -15.77 -8.99 18.62
N PRO A 15 -14.95 -8.70 19.63
CA PRO A 15 -15.01 -9.43 20.89
C PRO A 15 -16.33 -9.23 21.64
N THR A 16 -17.01 -10.31 22.01
CA THR A 16 -18.28 -10.28 22.75
C THR A 16 -18.12 -9.78 24.19
N THR A 17 -16.91 -9.95 24.75
CA THR A 17 -16.48 -9.40 26.04
C THR A 17 -15.26 -8.50 25.85
N PRO A 18 -15.02 -7.53 26.74
CA PRO A 18 -13.81 -6.70 26.66
C PRO A 18 -12.53 -7.53 26.67
N VAL A 19 -11.61 -7.20 25.78
CA VAL A 19 -10.27 -7.79 25.68
C VAL A 19 -9.24 -6.67 25.76
N GLN A 20 -8.25 -6.81 26.62
CA GLN A 20 -7.16 -5.85 26.77
C GLN A 20 -5.81 -6.57 26.88
N GLY A 21 -4.75 -5.92 26.45
CA GLY A 21 -3.39 -6.44 26.58
C GLY A 21 -2.39 -5.64 25.77
N THR A 22 -1.13 -6.06 25.80
CA THR A 22 -0.10 -5.44 24.96
C THR A 22 -0.05 -6.12 23.60
N VAL A 23 -0.10 -5.34 22.52
CA VAL A 23 0.10 -5.81 21.15
C VAL A 23 1.44 -5.33 20.64
N LYS A 24 2.17 -6.22 19.98
CA LYS A 24 3.46 -5.91 19.37
C LYS A 24 3.49 -6.35 17.90
N PRO A 25 3.70 -5.41 16.96
CA PRO A 25 4.01 -5.77 15.59
C PRO A 25 5.46 -6.26 15.48
N TYR A 26 5.73 -7.13 14.52
CA TYR A 26 7.06 -7.68 14.27
C TYR A 26 7.35 -7.76 12.77
N TRP A 27 8.64 -7.63 12.46
CA TRP A 27 9.21 -7.86 11.13
C TRP A 27 10.43 -8.76 11.29
N ARG A 28 10.32 -9.98 10.77
CA ARG A 28 11.38 -11.00 10.70
C ARG A 28 12.02 -11.00 9.30
N THR A 29 12.16 -9.81 8.73
CA THR A 29 12.81 -9.57 7.45
C THR A 29 13.61 -8.28 7.54
N THR A 30 14.72 -8.23 6.81
CA THR A 30 15.52 -7.02 6.61
C THR A 30 15.15 -6.30 5.31
N GLU A 31 14.27 -6.90 4.50
CA GLU A 31 13.80 -6.27 3.27
C GLU A 31 12.86 -5.11 3.59
N PRO A 32 13.05 -3.93 2.96
CA PRO A 32 12.14 -2.82 3.13
C PRO A 32 10.78 -3.14 2.49
N GLU A 33 9.70 -3.00 3.26
CA GLU A 33 8.34 -2.98 2.73
C GLU A 33 8.02 -1.61 2.13
N THR A 34 7.43 -1.61 0.94
CA THR A 34 7.00 -0.37 0.26
C THR A 34 5.48 -0.36 0.19
N PHE A 35 4.87 0.65 0.79
CA PHE A 35 3.43 0.87 0.73
C PHE A 35 3.15 2.01 -0.25
N TYR A 36 2.31 1.75 -1.26
CA TYR A 36 1.80 2.80 -2.13
C TYR A 36 0.44 3.26 -1.60
N TYR A 37 0.36 4.53 -1.25
CA TYR A 37 -0.88 5.14 -0.78
C TYR A 37 -1.10 6.47 -1.51
N GLY A 38 -2.36 6.75 -1.83
CA GLY A 38 -2.80 8.04 -2.33
C GLY A 38 -3.99 8.53 -1.51
N SER A 39 -3.92 9.77 -1.04
CA SER A 39 -5.06 10.47 -0.45
C SER A 39 -5.49 11.62 -1.36
N TYR A 40 -6.76 12.03 -1.24
CA TYR A 40 -7.31 13.13 -2.02
C TYR A 40 -7.16 14.46 -1.27
N GLY A 41 -5.91 14.84 -1.01
CA GLY A 41 -5.57 16.10 -0.36
C GLY A 41 -5.97 16.17 1.12
N GLU A 42 -6.16 15.03 1.78
CA GLU A 42 -6.21 14.95 3.25
C GLU A 42 -5.04 14.13 3.79
N GLU A 43 -4.68 14.40 5.04
CA GLU A 43 -3.77 13.55 5.79
C GLU A 43 -4.49 12.26 6.22
N PRO A 44 -3.94 11.07 5.93
CA PRO A 44 -4.54 9.81 6.34
C PRO A 44 -4.59 9.69 7.86
N VAL A 45 -5.70 9.17 8.38
CA VAL A 45 -5.77 8.75 9.78
C VAL A 45 -5.16 7.37 9.89
N GLU A 46 -3.99 7.29 10.52
CA GLU A 46 -3.28 6.03 10.73
C GLU A 46 -3.67 5.37 12.07
N ILE A 47 -3.66 4.04 12.09
CA ILE A 47 -3.79 3.22 13.29
C ILE A 47 -2.38 3.03 13.87
N PRO A 48 -2.08 3.61 15.05
CA PRO A 48 -0.73 3.64 15.59
C PRO A 48 -0.43 2.33 16.35
N LEU A 49 0.19 1.35 15.68
CA LEU A 49 0.82 0.20 16.33
C LEU A 49 2.34 0.40 16.33
N ALA A 50 2.87 0.91 17.44
CA ALA A 50 4.29 1.17 17.60
C ALA A 50 5.10 -0.13 17.71
N ALA A 51 6.36 -0.11 17.25
CA ALA A 51 7.22 -1.29 17.16
C ALA A 51 7.65 -1.85 18.54
N ASP A 52 7.72 -0.99 19.54
CA ASP A 52 7.94 -1.35 20.95
C ASP A 52 6.70 -1.96 21.61
N GLY A 53 5.51 -1.66 21.07
CA GLY A 53 4.23 -2.22 21.46
C GLY A 53 3.26 -1.14 21.95
N VAL A 54 1.99 -1.50 22.02
CA VAL A 54 0.91 -0.61 22.51
C VAL A 54 -0.04 -1.39 23.39
N ARG A 55 -0.76 -0.71 24.28
CA ARG A 55 -1.90 -1.30 24.97
C ARG A 55 -3.11 -1.21 24.05
N LEU A 56 -3.65 -2.36 23.69
CA LEU A 56 -4.85 -2.45 22.86
C LEU A 56 -6.00 -2.99 23.69
N THR A 57 -7.10 -2.25 23.68
CA THR A 57 -8.35 -2.63 24.29
C THR A 57 -9.46 -2.67 23.25
N ARG A 58 -10.25 -3.74 23.25
CA ARG A 58 -11.29 -4.04 22.24
C ARG A 58 -12.57 -4.49 22.90
N TRP A 59 -13.71 -4.03 22.38
CA TRP A 59 -15.03 -4.53 22.76
C TRP A 59 -16.04 -4.34 21.63
N GLY A 60 -16.50 -5.45 21.06
CA GLY A 60 -17.22 -5.48 19.78
C GLY A 60 -16.36 -4.82 18.70
N ARG A 61 -16.94 -3.88 17.98
CA ARG A 61 -16.24 -3.14 16.91
C ARG A 61 -15.39 -1.98 17.43
N ARG A 62 -15.42 -1.70 18.74
CA ARG A 62 -14.71 -0.58 19.38
C ARG A 62 -13.25 -0.91 19.63
N ALA A 63 -12.39 0.11 19.59
CA ALA A 63 -10.97 -0.04 19.88
C ALA A 63 -10.43 1.19 20.62
N ARG A 64 -9.49 0.94 21.54
CA ARG A 64 -8.71 1.96 22.22
C ARG A 64 -7.26 1.53 22.19
N ILE A 65 -6.39 2.40 21.69
CA ILE A 65 -4.95 2.20 21.69
C ILE A 65 -4.31 3.26 22.57
N GLU A 66 -3.48 2.80 23.49
CA GLU A 66 -2.64 3.63 24.33
C GLU A 66 -1.18 3.24 24.13
N SER A 67 -0.28 4.20 24.22
CA SER A 67 1.13 3.92 24.42
C SER A 67 1.34 3.18 25.76
N LEU A 68 2.51 2.58 25.95
CA LEU A 68 2.81 1.78 27.14
C LEU A 68 2.81 2.61 28.45
N ASP A 69 3.03 3.92 28.36
CA ASP A 69 2.93 4.90 29.45
C ASP A 69 1.50 5.42 29.69
N GLY A 70 0.53 5.03 28.88
CA GLY A 70 -0.90 5.32 29.06
C GLY A 70 -1.43 6.54 28.31
N THR A 71 -0.66 7.14 27.40
CA THR A 71 -1.17 8.19 26.51
C THR A 71 -2.10 7.57 25.45
N VAL A 72 -3.29 8.13 25.29
CA VAL A 72 -4.24 7.71 24.23
C VAL A 72 -3.69 8.10 22.87
N LEU A 73 -3.57 7.13 21.98
CA LEU A 73 -3.09 7.33 20.60
C LEU A 73 -4.24 7.22 19.60
N PHE A 74 -5.21 6.34 19.87
CA PHE A 74 -6.32 6.10 18.95
C PHE A 74 -7.58 5.60 19.69
N LEU A 75 -8.74 6.08 19.26
CA LEU A 75 -10.05 5.59 19.67
C LEU A 75 -10.91 5.23 18.46
N SER A 76 -11.80 4.27 18.64
CA SER A 76 -12.91 4.03 17.73
C SER A 76 -14.12 3.49 18.48
N ASP A 77 -15.29 4.02 18.13
CA ASP A 77 -16.61 3.57 18.60
C ASP A 77 -17.20 2.46 17.71
N GLY A 78 -16.47 2.02 16.68
CA GLY A 78 -16.90 1.05 15.68
C GLY A 78 -17.36 1.67 14.34
N GLU A 79 -17.53 2.99 14.29
CA GLU A 79 -17.94 3.72 13.07
C GLU A 79 -17.03 4.91 12.78
N THR A 80 -16.64 5.64 13.82
CA THR A 80 -15.73 6.79 13.80
C THR A 80 -14.38 6.38 14.38
N ALA A 81 -13.32 6.98 13.85
CA ALA A 81 -11.96 6.85 14.35
C ALA A 81 -11.44 8.24 14.76
N TRP A 82 -10.74 8.29 15.88
CA TRP A 82 -10.02 9.47 16.37
C TRP A 82 -8.56 9.12 16.58
N ASN A 83 -7.66 9.83 15.92
CA ASN A 83 -6.22 9.70 16.09
C ASN A 83 -5.67 10.92 16.85
N PHE A 84 -4.93 10.64 17.91
CA PHE A 84 -4.40 11.62 18.87
C PHE A 84 -2.88 11.84 18.72
N THR A 85 -2.23 11.26 17.71
CA THR A 85 -0.75 11.27 17.61
C THR A 85 -0.19 12.66 17.36
N ASP A 86 -0.94 13.54 16.67
CA ASP A 86 -0.47 14.89 16.33
C ASP A 86 -0.92 15.93 17.38
N ASP A 87 -2.21 15.93 17.72
CA ASP A 87 -2.80 16.84 18.72
C ASP A 87 -3.70 16.04 19.69
N PRO A 88 -3.23 15.76 20.92
CA PRO A 88 -4.00 15.02 21.92
C PRO A 88 -5.27 15.73 22.41
N GLN A 89 -5.40 17.04 22.20
CA GLN A 89 -6.59 17.81 22.61
C GLN A 89 -7.58 18.00 21.46
N ARG A 90 -7.13 17.83 20.22
CA ARG A 90 -7.95 17.98 19.02
C ARG A 90 -7.61 16.88 18.00
N PRO A 91 -7.97 15.62 18.28
CA PRO A 91 -7.62 14.51 17.41
C PRO A 91 -8.19 14.65 16.00
N ARG A 92 -7.50 14.05 15.03
CA ARG A 92 -8.01 13.87 13.68
C ARG A 92 -9.15 12.86 13.70
N SER A 93 -10.30 13.24 13.14
CA SER A 93 -11.50 12.39 13.08
C SER A 93 -11.86 12.03 11.64
N THR A 94 -12.12 10.74 11.41
CA THR A 94 -12.60 10.20 10.13
C THR A 94 -13.53 9.01 10.36
N ALA A 95 -14.20 8.54 9.30
CA ALA A 95 -14.92 7.27 9.34
C ALA A 95 -13.92 6.10 9.48
N LEU A 96 -14.20 5.13 10.35
CA LEU A 96 -13.29 4.00 10.66
C LEU A 96 -12.84 3.25 9.41
N ARG A 97 -13.72 3.09 8.41
CA ARG A 97 -13.37 2.48 7.12
C ARG A 97 -12.27 3.20 6.34
N ARG A 98 -12.04 4.49 6.62
CA ARG A 98 -10.97 5.31 6.02
C ARG A 98 -9.68 5.27 6.84
N ALA A 99 -9.73 4.88 8.12
CA ALA A 99 -8.53 4.74 8.94
C ALA A 99 -7.67 3.60 8.39
N GLN A 100 -6.37 3.85 8.23
CA GLN A 100 -5.42 2.94 7.58
C GLN A 100 -4.41 2.39 8.58
N ARG A 101 -3.86 1.22 8.29
CA ARG A 101 -2.70 0.68 8.99
C ARG A 101 -1.66 0.29 7.94
N PHE A 102 -0.47 0.90 8.01
CA PHE A 102 0.66 0.55 7.16
C PHE A 102 1.51 -0.55 7.80
N GLY A 103 1.35 -1.78 7.33
CA GLY A 103 1.94 -2.97 7.93
C GLY A 103 0.93 -3.78 8.74
N PRO A 104 1.39 -4.74 9.54
CA PRO A 104 0.53 -5.75 10.14
C PRO A 104 -0.29 -5.21 11.31
N GLY A 105 -1.31 -5.99 11.65
CA GLY A 105 -2.08 -5.90 12.88
C GLY A 105 -3.39 -5.13 12.75
N ARG A 106 -3.85 -4.87 11.53
CA ARG A 106 -5.12 -4.18 11.30
C ARG A 106 -6.28 -4.99 11.88
N ALA A 107 -6.28 -6.31 11.71
CA ALA A 107 -7.35 -7.19 12.15
C ALA A 107 -7.47 -7.26 13.69
N LEU A 108 -6.38 -7.01 14.42
CA LEU A 108 -6.43 -6.90 15.89
C LEU A 108 -7.23 -5.66 16.31
N VAL A 109 -7.11 -4.56 15.58
CA VAL A 109 -7.70 -3.26 15.93
C VAL A 109 -9.08 -3.03 15.32
N VAL A 110 -9.31 -3.48 14.08
CA VAL A 110 -10.54 -3.18 13.32
C VAL A 110 -11.22 -4.46 12.90
N THR A 111 -12.47 -4.63 13.35
CA THR A 111 -13.31 -5.73 12.90
C THR A 111 -13.76 -5.47 11.47
N ARG A 112 -13.40 -6.38 10.55
CA ARG A 112 -13.88 -6.34 9.17
C ARG A 112 -15.41 -6.45 9.13
N PRO A 113 -16.12 -5.57 8.41
CA PRO A 113 -17.54 -5.74 8.13
C PRO A 113 -17.86 -7.13 7.56
N THR A 114 -19.05 -7.67 7.86
CA THR A 114 -19.49 -8.98 7.35
C THR A 114 -19.43 -9.08 5.82
N ALA A 115 -19.71 -7.97 5.13
CA ALA A 115 -19.63 -7.89 3.67
C ALA A 115 -18.22 -8.15 3.12
N ASP A 116 -17.17 -7.82 3.88
CA ASP A 116 -15.77 -8.02 3.47
C ASP A 116 -15.36 -9.49 3.52
N TRP A 117 -16.17 -10.36 4.13
CA TRP A 117 -15.98 -11.82 4.14
C TRP A 117 -16.69 -12.51 2.97
N VAL A 118 -17.37 -11.74 2.11
CA VAL A 118 -18.03 -12.22 0.89
C VAL A 118 -17.27 -11.68 -0.32
N GLY A 119 -16.43 -12.50 -0.93
CA GLY A 119 -15.66 -12.08 -2.11
C GLY A 119 -14.42 -12.92 -2.37
N ASP A 120 -13.53 -12.35 -3.19
CA ASP A 120 -12.13 -12.79 -3.37
C ASP A 120 -11.24 -12.04 -2.33
N ASP A 121 -9.98 -12.48 -2.18
CA ASP A 121 -8.92 -11.84 -1.37
C ASP A 121 -9.10 -11.81 0.17
N HIS A 122 -8.21 -12.52 0.89
CA HIS A 122 -8.19 -12.64 2.36
C HIS A 122 -9.57 -12.86 3.02
N ALA A 123 -10.55 -13.37 2.28
CA ALA A 123 -11.91 -13.67 2.73
C ALA A 123 -12.18 -15.19 2.73
N ARG A 124 -11.32 -15.96 2.04
CA ARG A 124 -11.48 -17.40 1.82
C ARG A 124 -10.40 -18.18 2.56
N PRO A 125 -10.77 -19.16 3.39
CA PRO A 125 -9.78 -20.05 3.97
C PRO A 125 -9.16 -20.94 2.88
N ILE A 126 -7.84 -21.12 2.92
CA ILE A 126 -7.12 -22.04 2.01
C ILE A 126 -6.83 -23.41 2.63
N GLY A 127 -7.23 -23.59 3.89
CA GLY A 127 -7.07 -24.83 4.65
C GLY A 127 -8.12 -24.97 5.74
N PRO A 128 -8.09 -26.08 6.50
CA PRO A 128 -8.97 -26.27 7.63
C PRO A 128 -8.65 -25.27 8.76
N VAL A 129 -9.67 -24.96 9.57
CA VAL A 129 -9.46 -24.29 10.85
C VAL A 129 -8.72 -25.23 11.80
N THR A 130 -7.69 -24.72 12.46
CA THR A 130 -6.90 -25.48 13.43
C THR A 130 -7.17 -24.95 14.84
N ASP A 131 -7.51 -25.84 15.77
CA ASP A 131 -7.62 -25.50 17.19
C ASP A 131 -6.20 -25.42 17.79
N ILE A 132 -5.85 -24.29 18.41
CA ILE A 132 -4.53 -24.03 19.02
C ILE A 132 -4.68 -23.43 20.43
N ASP A 133 -3.60 -23.45 21.20
CA ASP A 133 -3.48 -22.64 22.42
C ASP A 133 -2.64 -21.39 22.11
N PHE A 134 -3.15 -20.22 22.50
CA PHE A 134 -2.43 -18.96 22.40
C PHE A 134 -2.56 -18.19 23.72
N LEU A 135 -1.42 -17.90 24.36
CA LEU A 135 -1.37 -17.28 25.70
C LEU A 135 -2.22 -18.04 26.75
N GLY A 136 -2.27 -19.38 26.67
CA GLY A 136 -3.04 -20.21 27.59
C GLY A 136 -4.56 -20.17 27.35
N ARG A 137 -4.99 -19.72 26.17
CA ARG A 137 -6.41 -19.62 25.78
C ARG A 137 -6.70 -20.45 24.53
N PRO A 138 -7.85 -21.15 24.48
CA PRO A 138 -8.25 -21.88 23.28
C PRO A 138 -8.56 -20.91 22.15
N CYS A 139 -7.88 -21.08 21.03
CA CYS A 139 -8.00 -20.23 19.86
C CYS A 139 -8.17 -21.05 18.58
N TRP A 140 -8.71 -20.41 17.55
CA TRP A 140 -8.73 -20.92 16.20
C TRP A 140 -7.67 -20.23 15.36
N SER A 141 -6.92 -21.01 14.59
CA SER A 141 -6.02 -20.51 13.55
C SER A 141 -6.61 -20.81 12.18
N VAL A 142 -6.65 -19.80 11.32
CA VAL A 142 -7.14 -19.90 9.95
C VAL A 142 -6.20 -19.17 9.01
N GLU A 143 -5.82 -19.84 7.93
CA GLU A 143 -5.06 -19.24 6.83
C GLU A 143 -6.02 -18.84 5.71
N LEU A 144 -5.93 -17.59 5.28
CA LEU A 144 -6.77 -16.95 4.29
C LEU A 144 -5.99 -16.71 3.01
N ALA A 145 -6.64 -16.93 1.87
CA ALA A 145 -6.07 -16.82 0.54
C ALA A 145 -5.43 -15.45 0.34
N ALA A 146 -4.22 -15.46 -0.25
CA ALA A 146 -3.56 -14.27 -0.75
C ALA A 146 -4.49 -13.44 -1.63
N ARG A 147 -4.23 -12.14 -1.68
CA ARG A 147 -4.86 -11.25 -2.65
C ARG A 147 -4.31 -11.50 -4.05
N GLU A 148 -5.18 -11.78 -5.01
CA GLU A 148 -4.75 -11.92 -6.41
C GLU A 148 -4.41 -10.54 -6.99
N SER A 149 -3.12 -10.21 -6.98
CA SER A 149 -2.61 -8.96 -7.56
C SER A 149 -1.42 -9.25 -8.46
N ILE A 150 -1.61 -9.00 -9.76
CA ILE A 150 -0.61 -9.20 -10.81
C ILE A 150 0.63 -8.31 -10.58
N ALA A 151 0.44 -7.14 -9.97
CA ALA A 151 1.51 -6.16 -9.76
C ALA A 151 2.16 -6.22 -8.38
N MET A 152 1.43 -6.68 -7.35
CA MET A 152 1.90 -6.79 -5.97
C MET A 152 1.25 -8.01 -5.29
N PRO A 153 1.76 -9.23 -5.52
CA PRO A 153 1.24 -10.41 -4.85
C PRO A 153 1.45 -10.27 -3.35
N GLU A 154 0.35 -10.29 -2.59
CA GLU A 154 0.39 -10.31 -1.13
C GLU A 154 0.48 -11.76 -0.65
N PRO A 155 1.17 -12.05 0.47
CA PRO A 155 1.13 -13.38 1.06
C PRO A 155 -0.31 -13.73 1.52
N SER A 156 -0.55 -15.02 1.78
CA SER A 156 -1.71 -15.44 2.57
C SER A 156 -1.71 -14.75 3.94
N LEU A 157 -2.87 -14.70 4.58
CA LEU A 157 -3.05 -14.06 5.89
C LEU A 157 -3.48 -15.11 6.91
N ILE A 158 -2.73 -15.26 8.00
CA ILE A 158 -3.11 -16.12 9.11
C ILE A 158 -3.73 -15.26 10.19
N LEU A 159 -4.94 -15.60 10.61
CA LEU A 159 -5.60 -15.02 11.78
C LEU A 159 -5.66 -16.04 12.91
N VAL A 160 -5.36 -15.57 14.12
CA VAL A 160 -5.61 -16.32 15.36
C VAL A 160 -6.74 -15.64 16.11
N VAL A 161 -7.80 -16.39 16.40
CA VAL A 161 -9.05 -15.89 17.00
C VAL A 161 -9.31 -16.61 18.32
N ASP A 162 -9.45 -15.86 19.41
CA ASP A 162 -9.85 -16.41 20.71
C ASP A 162 -11.26 -17.01 20.63
N ALA A 163 -11.39 -18.30 20.94
CA ALA A 163 -12.61 -19.07 20.71
C ALA A 163 -13.76 -18.64 21.64
N GLU A 164 -13.45 -18.06 22.80
CA GLU A 164 -14.45 -17.65 23.79
C GLU A 164 -14.96 -16.22 23.52
N SER A 165 -14.06 -15.26 23.28
CA SER A 165 -14.42 -13.86 23.09
C SER A 165 -14.70 -13.51 21.64
N GLY A 166 -14.12 -14.20 20.67
CA GLY A 166 -14.15 -13.83 19.24
C GLY A 166 -13.11 -12.77 18.86
N ALA A 167 -12.16 -12.46 19.74
CA ALA A 167 -11.11 -11.49 19.46
C ALA A 167 -10.05 -12.05 18.52
N VAL A 168 -9.64 -11.28 17.51
CA VAL A 168 -8.40 -11.56 16.77
C VAL A 168 -7.23 -11.21 17.68
N VAL A 169 -6.48 -12.23 18.10
CA VAL A 169 -5.34 -12.11 19.03
C VAL A 169 -3.98 -12.15 18.33
N ALA A 170 -3.95 -12.59 17.08
CA ALA A 170 -2.78 -12.44 16.23
C ALA A 170 -3.14 -12.37 14.75
N GLU A 171 -2.27 -11.70 13.98
CA GLU A 171 -2.32 -11.57 12.53
C GLU A 171 -0.90 -11.79 12.00
N HIS A 172 -0.74 -12.69 11.03
CA HIS A 172 0.55 -13.01 10.43
C HIS A 172 0.44 -13.11 8.92
N SER A 173 1.49 -12.73 8.19
CA SER A 173 1.67 -13.18 6.82
C SER A 173 1.86 -14.71 6.81
N GLY A 174 1.39 -15.40 5.77
CA GLY A 174 1.51 -16.85 5.65
C GLY A 174 2.94 -17.35 5.51
N ASP A 175 3.87 -16.48 5.11
CA ASP A 175 5.31 -16.75 5.15
C ASP A 175 5.96 -16.50 6.53
N GLY A 176 5.17 -16.03 7.51
CA GLY A 176 5.58 -15.77 8.89
C GLY A 176 6.59 -14.64 9.06
N ARG A 177 6.84 -13.84 8.03
CA ARG A 177 7.84 -12.77 8.06
C ARG A 177 7.34 -11.52 8.77
N VAL A 178 6.06 -11.21 8.69
CA VAL A 178 5.50 -9.97 9.20
C VAL A 178 4.19 -10.28 9.92
N GLY A 179 3.94 -9.61 11.04
CA GLY A 179 2.74 -9.87 11.82
C GLY A 179 2.59 -8.94 13.02
N ALA A 180 1.50 -9.10 13.74
CA ALA A 180 1.29 -8.48 15.03
C ALA A 180 0.51 -9.43 15.93
N GLU A 181 0.84 -9.43 17.21
CA GLU A 181 0.25 -10.36 18.17
C GLU A 181 0.14 -9.73 19.55
N TYR A 182 -0.82 -10.19 20.34
CA TYR A 182 -0.84 -9.92 21.76
C TYR A 182 0.34 -10.64 22.43
N THR A 183 1.07 -9.95 23.31
CA THR A 183 2.12 -10.55 24.17
C THR A 183 1.61 -10.90 25.55
N ASP A 184 0.49 -10.31 25.94
CA ASP A 184 -0.31 -10.60 27.13
C ASP A 184 -1.77 -10.29 26.82
N ILE A 185 -2.70 -10.96 27.51
CA ILE A 185 -4.13 -10.76 27.29
C ILE A 185 -4.92 -10.95 28.58
N VAL A 186 -5.89 -10.06 28.80
CA VAL A 186 -6.88 -10.11 29.87
C VAL A 186 -8.27 -9.97 29.25
N VAL A 187 -9.16 -10.91 29.56
CA VAL A 187 -10.52 -10.97 29.00
C VAL A 187 -11.54 -10.75 30.11
N GLY A 188 -12.60 -10.01 29.82
CA GLY A 188 -13.76 -9.85 30.70
C GLY A 188 -13.60 -8.81 31.80
N THR A 189 -12.56 -7.97 31.75
CA THR A 189 -12.49 -6.81 32.67
C THR A 189 -13.62 -5.84 32.33
N PRO A 190 -14.50 -5.49 33.30
CA PRO A 190 -15.59 -4.55 33.05
C PRO A 190 -15.06 -3.21 32.55
N MET A 191 -15.73 -2.67 31.54
CA MET A 191 -15.38 -1.37 30.94
C MET A 191 -16.64 -0.56 30.65
N ASP A 192 -16.48 0.76 30.74
CA ASP A 192 -17.47 1.69 30.24
C ASP A 192 -17.28 1.90 28.73
N THR A 193 -18.37 1.80 27.96
CA THR A 193 -18.39 2.11 26.53
C THR A 193 -17.94 3.53 26.22
N SER A 194 -18.08 4.49 27.16
CA SER A 194 -17.62 5.86 27.00
C SER A 194 -16.09 5.98 26.83
N SER A 195 -15.33 4.96 27.23
CA SER A 195 -13.86 4.92 27.08
C SER A 195 -13.38 4.79 25.62
N PHE A 196 -14.31 4.54 24.69
CA PHE A 196 -14.05 4.37 23.26
C PHE A 196 -14.51 5.55 22.40
N THR A 197 -15.10 6.58 23.00
CA THR A 197 -15.64 7.76 22.31
C THR A 197 -14.86 9.02 22.68
N TRP A 198 -14.91 10.02 21.80
CA TRP A 198 -14.38 11.35 22.07
C TRP A 198 -15.42 12.41 21.74
N ASP A 199 -15.85 13.13 22.78
CA ASP A 199 -16.86 14.19 22.69
C ASP A 199 -16.24 15.60 22.65
N GLY A 200 -14.91 15.68 22.70
CA GLY A 200 -14.17 16.94 22.63
C GLY A 200 -14.04 17.49 21.20
N PRO A 201 -13.30 18.59 21.02
CA PRO A 201 -13.08 19.15 19.70
C PRO A 201 -12.30 18.17 18.83
N VAL A 202 -12.56 18.19 17.53
CA VAL A 202 -11.87 17.37 16.53
C VAL A 202 -11.38 18.24 15.38
N GLU A 203 -10.41 17.71 14.65
CA GLU A 203 -10.16 18.15 13.29
C GLU A 203 -10.85 17.18 12.33
N THR A 204 -11.74 17.69 11.49
CA THR A 204 -12.50 16.89 10.52
C THR A 204 -11.75 16.69 9.20
N ASP A 205 -12.12 15.68 8.40
CA ASP A 205 -11.56 15.49 7.05
C ASP A 205 -11.71 16.71 6.14
N GLN A 206 -12.73 17.54 6.34
CA GLN A 206 -12.88 18.77 5.57
C GLN A 206 -11.85 19.83 5.99
N GLU A 207 -11.63 19.99 7.29
CA GLU A 207 -10.63 20.96 7.80
C GLU A 207 -9.21 20.57 7.39
N SER A 208 -8.86 19.27 7.47
CA SER A 208 -7.56 18.77 7.01
C SER A 208 -7.35 19.05 5.51
N ARG A 209 -8.38 18.81 4.67
CA ARG A 209 -8.32 19.18 3.25
C ARG A 209 -8.12 20.68 3.06
N GLN A 210 -8.82 21.50 3.82
CA GLN A 210 -8.66 22.96 3.73
C GLN A 210 -7.25 23.40 4.13
N LYS A 211 -6.64 22.81 5.16
CA LYS A 211 -5.24 23.08 5.52
C LYS A 211 -4.27 22.70 4.40
N MET A 212 -4.45 21.54 3.77
CA MET A 212 -3.62 21.14 2.63
C MET A 212 -3.82 22.06 1.41
N LEU A 213 -5.03 22.58 1.18
CA LEU A 213 -5.30 23.56 0.12
C LEU A 213 -4.75 24.96 0.45
N GLN A 214 -4.63 25.30 1.73
CA GLN A 214 -4.01 26.54 2.21
C GLN A 214 -2.49 26.48 2.20
N HIS A 215 -1.89 25.31 1.99
CA HIS A 215 -0.46 25.19 1.74
C HIS A 215 -0.14 25.98 0.47
N ASP A 216 0.55 27.12 0.65
CA ASP A 216 0.84 28.10 -0.40
C ASP A 216 1.17 27.41 -1.73
N PRO A 217 0.45 27.62 -2.84
CA PRO A 217 0.81 27.02 -4.13
C PRO A 217 2.26 27.32 -4.54
N HIS A 218 2.86 28.38 -3.98
CA HIS A 218 4.26 28.73 -4.13
C HIS A 218 5.19 28.12 -3.07
N TRP A 219 4.75 27.26 -2.15
CA TRP A 219 5.64 26.60 -1.17
C TRP A 219 6.75 25.82 -1.90
N ARG A 220 6.38 25.15 -2.99
CA ARG A 220 7.32 24.43 -3.85
C ARG A 220 8.27 25.39 -4.56
N GLU A 221 7.77 26.50 -5.07
CA GLU A 221 8.58 27.53 -5.72
C GLU A 221 9.50 28.27 -4.75
N ARG A 222 9.02 28.57 -3.52
CA ARG A 222 9.79 29.19 -2.45
C ARG A 222 10.87 28.26 -1.95
N GLY A 223 10.57 26.97 -1.75
CA GLY A 223 11.56 25.97 -1.39
C GLY A 223 12.63 25.82 -2.47
N LEU A 224 12.24 25.73 -3.74
CA LEU A 224 13.16 25.69 -4.87
C LEU A 224 14.00 26.96 -4.99
N ARG A 225 13.41 28.13 -4.75
CA ARG A 225 14.10 29.43 -4.75
C ARG A 225 15.11 29.50 -3.61
N TRP A 226 14.70 29.20 -2.38
CA TRP A 226 15.59 29.14 -1.23
C TRP A 226 16.76 28.18 -1.48
N PHE A 227 16.49 26.99 -2.02
CA PHE A 227 17.53 26.01 -2.36
C PHE A 227 18.51 26.55 -3.41
N ARG A 228 17.99 27.25 -4.43
CA ARG A 228 18.84 27.89 -5.45
C ARG A 228 19.71 29.01 -4.87
N ASP A 229 19.12 29.81 -4.00
CA ASP A 229 19.76 30.99 -3.41
C ASP A 229 20.79 30.63 -2.34
N ASN A 230 20.59 29.50 -1.63
CA ASN A 230 21.38 29.16 -0.43
C ASN A 230 22.23 27.88 -0.57
N VAL A 231 21.92 26.97 -1.51
CA VAL A 231 22.61 25.67 -1.64
C VAL A 231 23.36 25.55 -2.97
N THR A 232 22.68 25.76 -4.10
CA THR A 232 23.32 25.67 -5.43
C THR A 232 22.65 26.59 -6.45
N THR A 233 23.45 27.39 -7.14
CA THR A 233 22.96 28.33 -8.17
C THR A 233 22.51 27.64 -9.47
N GLY A 234 22.80 26.35 -9.63
CA GLY A 234 22.46 25.57 -10.82
C GLY A 234 21.86 24.18 -10.53
N PRO A 235 21.29 23.52 -11.55
CA PRO A 235 20.75 22.17 -11.40
C PRO A 235 21.84 21.17 -11.04
N ILE A 236 21.55 20.29 -10.08
CA ILE A 236 22.43 19.18 -9.73
C ILE A 236 22.24 18.09 -10.80
N LYS A 237 23.25 17.92 -11.65
CA LYS A 237 23.28 16.89 -12.69
C LYS A 237 24.29 15.82 -12.29
N VAL A 238 23.81 14.59 -12.12
CA VAL A 238 24.65 13.43 -11.83
C VAL A 238 24.35 12.36 -12.88
N SER A 239 25.38 11.93 -13.60
CA SER A 239 25.27 10.80 -14.50
C SER A 239 25.20 9.51 -13.67
N VAL A 240 24.08 8.80 -13.78
CA VAL A 240 23.85 7.52 -13.10
C VAL A 240 23.70 6.41 -14.12
N HIS A 241 24.26 5.24 -13.79
CA HIS A 241 24.03 4.04 -14.59
C HIS A 241 22.67 3.45 -14.24
N VAL A 242 21.84 3.21 -15.25
CA VAL A 242 20.52 2.59 -15.10
C VAL A 242 20.51 1.29 -15.88
N GLU A 243 20.20 0.19 -15.19
CA GLU A 243 19.97 -1.09 -15.86
C GLU A 243 18.58 -1.07 -16.53
N LEU A 244 18.57 -1.32 -17.84
CA LEU A 244 17.36 -1.32 -18.67
C LEU A 244 16.98 -2.73 -19.16
N THR A 245 17.52 -3.78 -18.54
CA THR A 245 17.20 -5.17 -18.89
C THR A 245 15.70 -5.43 -18.66
N PRO A 246 14.93 -5.87 -19.68
CA PRO A 246 13.54 -6.25 -19.49
C PRO A 246 13.46 -7.53 -18.66
N GLN A 247 12.62 -7.52 -17.63
CA GLN A 247 12.40 -8.69 -16.76
C GLN A 247 11.25 -9.58 -17.27
N PHE A 248 10.33 -8.99 -18.04
CA PHE A 248 9.34 -9.71 -18.81
C PHE A 248 9.05 -8.94 -20.10
N VAL A 249 8.52 -9.65 -21.09
CA VAL A 249 8.10 -9.09 -22.38
C VAL A 249 6.68 -9.57 -22.65
N GLU A 250 5.76 -8.64 -22.82
CA GLU A 250 4.40 -8.91 -23.32
C GLU A 250 4.45 -8.91 -24.84
N VAL A 251 4.47 -10.08 -25.45
CA VAL A 251 4.34 -10.21 -26.90
C VAL A 251 2.88 -9.96 -27.27
N THR A 252 2.62 -8.85 -27.95
CA THR A 252 1.27 -8.43 -28.32
C THR A 252 0.82 -9.05 -29.63
N ASN A 253 1.76 -9.41 -30.51
CA ASN A 253 1.50 -10.16 -31.73
C ASN A 253 2.75 -10.96 -32.14
N GLU A 254 2.67 -12.29 -32.06
CA GLU A 254 3.78 -13.20 -32.41
C GLU A 254 4.08 -13.21 -33.92
N ASP A 255 3.08 -13.05 -34.78
CA ASP A 255 3.26 -13.11 -36.24
C ASP A 255 3.97 -11.86 -36.80
N THR A 256 3.90 -10.75 -36.07
CA THR A 256 4.49 -9.46 -36.47
C THR A 256 5.56 -8.98 -35.49
N ASP A 257 5.97 -9.83 -34.55
CA ASP A 257 7.06 -9.57 -33.61
C ASP A 257 6.83 -8.31 -32.74
N GLU A 258 5.57 -7.97 -32.45
CA GLU A 258 5.23 -6.78 -31.66
C GLU A 258 5.23 -7.08 -30.18
N PHE A 259 5.77 -6.16 -29.38
CA PHE A 259 5.82 -6.35 -27.94
C PHE A 259 5.82 -5.06 -27.15
N THR A 260 5.49 -5.20 -25.85
CA THR A 260 5.69 -4.21 -24.80
C THR A 260 6.56 -4.81 -23.70
N ALA A 261 7.65 -4.13 -23.34
CA ALA A 261 8.62 -4.60 -22.35
C ALA A 261 8.88 -3.51 -21.32
N PRO A 262 8.39 -3.63 -20.07
CA PRO A 262 8.79 -2.74 -19.00
C PRO A 262 10.24 -3.00 -18.62
N LEU A 263 10.96 -1.91 -18.36
CA LEU A 263 12.40 -1.92 -18.11
C LEU A 263 12.68 -1.66 -16.63
N GLY A 264 13.79 -2.20 -16.15
CA GLY A 264 14.21 -2.10 -14.76
C GLY A 264 13.70 -3.25 -13.90
N THR A 265 13.76 -3.08 -12.59
CA THR A 265 13.41 -4.16 -11.64
C THR A 265 11.90 -4.17 -11.37
N PRO A 266 11.32 -5.30 -10.91
CA PRO A 266 9.90 -5.36 -10.57
C PRO A 266 9.47 -4.30 -9.54
N ARG A 267 10.38 -3.94 -8.63
CA ARG A 267 10.16 -2.91 -7.59
C ARG A 267 10.40 -1.48 -8.08
N ARG A 268 11.09 -1.29 -9.21
CA ARG A 268 11.40 0.02 -9.79
C ARG A 268 11.40 -0.05 -11.32
N ARG A 269 10.23 0.18 -11.90
CA ARG A 269 10.11 0.36 -13.36
C ARG A 269 10.80 1.65 -13.77
N THR A 270 11.93 1.52 -14.46
CA THR A 270 12.75 2.64 -14.92
C THR A 270 12.29 3.15 -16.28
N GLY A 271 11.62 2.32 -17.07
CA GLY A 271 11.13 2.70 -18.39
C GLY A 271 10.18 1.69 -19.02
N LEU A 272 9.86 1.95 -20.28
CA LEU A 272 9.05 1.09 -21.13
C LEU A 272 9.64 1.08 -22.53
N LEU A 273 9.78 -0.09 -23.13
CA LEU A 273 10.14 -0.28 -24.53
C LEU A 273 8.96 -0.90 -25.27
N ILE A 274 8.58 -0.33 -26.40
CA ILE A 274 7.53 -0.88 -27.26
C ILE A 274 8.10 -1.00 -28.67
N ARG A 275 7.81 -2.11 -29.32
CA ARG A 275 8.13 -2.34 -30.74
C ARG A 275 6.87 -2.71 -31.49
N ARG A 276 6.67 -2.11 -32.67
CA ARG A 276 5.69 -2.55 -33.65
C ARG A 276 6.35 -2.71 -35.03
N ARG A 277 5.67 -3.35 -35.97
CA ARG A 277 6.13 -3.35 -37.37
C ARG A 277 6.12 -1.93 -37.94
N HIS A 278 7.14 -1.59 -38.73
CA HIS A 278 7.25 -0.28 -39.36
C HIS A 278 6.01 0.01 -40.20
N SER A 279 5.38 1.16 -39.94
CA SER A 279 4.16 1.58 -40.63
C SER A 279 4.16 3.09 -40.83
N PRO A 280 3.69 3.59 -42.00
CA PRO A 280 3.48 5.01 -42.21
C PRO A 280 2.27 5.56 -41.44
N GLU A 281 1.45 4.70 -40.82
CA GLU A 281 0.29 5.13 -40.04
C GLU A 281 0.69 5.72 -38.68
N PRO A 282 0.03 6.81 -38.23
CA PRO A 282 0.31 7.39 -36.94
C PRO A 282 0.16 6.37 -35.80
N TRP A 283 1.13 6.36 -34.88
CA TRP A 283 1.18 5.44 -33.76
C TRP A 283 0.48 6.02 -32.53
N ALA A 284 -0.70 5.50 -32.21
CA ALA A 284 -1.37 5.80 -30.95
C ALA A 284 -0.58 5.20 -29.77
N VAL A 285 0.15 6.05 -29.04
CA VAL A 285 0.95 5.63 -27.88
C VAL A 285 0.09 5.59 -26.61
N LYS A 286 0.35 4.62 -25.74
CA LYS A 286 -0.45 4.39 -24.53
C LYS A 286 -0.13 5.38 -23.40
N MET A 287 0.99 6.10 -23.46
CA MET A 287 1.44 7.02 -22.40
C MET A 287 1.62 8.43 -22.96
N ALA A 288 1.37 9.43 -22.11
CA ALA A 288 1.55 10.85 -22.42
C ALA A 288 2.94 11.39 -22.01
N ASP A 289 3.81 10.53 -21.47
CA ASP A 289 5.14 10.89 -21.00
C ASP A 289 6.10 11.22 -22.16
N GLU A 290 7.22 11.88 -21.85
CA GLU A 290 8.31 12.15 -22.79
C GLU A 290 8.84 10.82 -23.35
N GLN A 291 8.72 10.65 -24.67
CA GLN A 291 9.04 9.42 -25.38
C GLN A 291 10.09 9.70 -26.43
N PHE A 292 11.05 8.79 -26.51
CA PHE A 292 11.95 8.67 -27.63
C PHE A 292 11.35 7.69 -28.62
N ALA A 293 11.36 8.04 -29.91
CA ALA A 293 10.89 7.15 -30.95
C ALA A 293 11.82 7.18 -32.15
N TRP A 294 11.98 6.01 -32.76
CA TRP A 294 12.79 5.84 -33.96
C TRP A 294 12.25 4.67 -34.78
N SER A 295 12.54 4.68 -36.06
CA SER A 295 12.23 3.60 -36.99
C SER A 295 13.53 2.99 -37.51
N THR A 296 13.49 1.69 -37.76
CA THR A 296 14.50 0.98 -38.54
C THR A 296 13.89 0.57 -39.88
N ALA A 297 14.45 -0.42 -40.60
CA ALA A 297 13.87 -0.84 -41.87
C ALA A 297 12.50 -1.53 -41.67
N ASP A 298 12.41 -2.36 -40.64
CA ASP A 298 11.28 -3.26 -40.43
C ASP A 298 10.40 -2.91 -39.22
N PHE A 299 10.91 -2.07 -38.30
CA PHE A 299 10.23 -1.81 -37.02
C PHE A 299 10.17 -0.33 -36.65
N ASP A 300 9.10 0.04 -35.96
CA ASP A 300 9.00 1.28 -35.19
C ASP A 300 9.20 0.96 -33.71
N TRP A 301 9.91 1.84 -33.02
CA TRP A 301 10.25 1.71 -31.61
C TRP A 301 9.79 2.94 -30.83
N THR A 302 9.28 2.72 -29.62
CA THR A 302 9.19 3.77 -28.60
C THR A 302 9.90 3.35 -27.33
N PHE A 303 10.53 4.32 -26.68
CA PHE A 303 11.21 4.15 -25.41
C PHE A 303 10.83 5.30 -24.48
N THR A 304 10.37 4.96 -23.27
CA THR A 304 10.10 5.93 -22.21
C THR A 304 11.05 5.70 -21.06
N LEU A 305 11.65 6.77 -20.53
CA LEU A 305 12.41 6.73 -19.28
C LEU A 305 11.61 7.48 -18.21
N ARG A 306 11.28 6.79 -17.11
CA ARG A 306 10.53 7.36 -15.97
C ARG A 306 11.43 8.01 -14.93
N LEU A 307 12.72 7.67 -14.92
CA LEU A 307 13.69 8.16 -13.95
C LEU A 307 14.92 8.74 -14.67
N GLY A 308 15.05 10.05 -14.64
CA GLY A 308 16.17 10.79 -15.22
C GLY A 308 15.91 11.28 -16.64
N THR A 309 16.98 11.66 -17.33
CA THR A 309 16.96 12.14 -18.72
C THR A 309 17.96 11.34 -19.53
N LEU A 310 17.61 10.98 -20.76
CA LEU A 310 18.52 10.36 -21.70
C LEU A 310 18.99 11.43 -22.69
N ASP A 311 20.30 11.57 -22.84
CA ASP A 311 20.86 12.43 -23.89
C ASP A 311 20.99 11.67 -25.21
N TYR A 312 21.45 12.36 -26.26
CA TYR A 312 21.59 11.77 -27.59
C TYR A 312 22.58 10.60 -27.62
N GLU A 313 23.66 10.67 -26.85
CA GLU A 313 24.65 9.59 -26.78
C GLU A 313 24.06 8.35 -26.10
N GLY A 314 23.33 8.54 -25.00
CA GLY A 314 22.60 7.47 -24.32
C GLY A 314 21.53 6.83 -25.21
N LEU A 315 20.77 7.62 -25.97
CA LEU A 315 19.79 7.09 -26.91
C LEU A 315 20.45 6.29 -28.03
N ALA A 316 21.54 6.78 -28.61
CA ALA A 316 22.30 6.05 -29.61
C ALA A 316 22.86 4.73 -29.07
N ALA A 317 23.33 4.71 -27.82
CA ALA A 317 23.79 3.49 -27.16
C ALA A 317 22.66 2.47 -26.92
N VAL A 318 21.44 2.92 -26.61
CA VAL A 318 20.25 2.06 -26.51
C VAL A 318 19.90 1.48 -27.89
N GLN A 319 19.84 2.32 -28.91
CA GLN A 319 19.54 1.89 -30.29
C GLN A 319 20.53 0.82 -30.77
N GLN A 320 21.84 1.06 -30.60
CA GLN A 320 22.89 0.13 -31.00
C GLN A 320 22.82 -1.22 -30.28
N GLN A 321 22.34 -1.25 -29.03
CA GLN A 321 22.17 -2.50 -28.27
C GLN A 321 20.92 -3.27 -28.68
N LEU A 322 19.84 -2.58 -29.05
CA LEU A 322 18.58 -3.21 -29.43
C LEU A 322 18.59 -3.79 -30.85
N HIS A 323 19.27 -3.14 -31.79
CA HIS A 323 19.35 -3.56 -33.20
C HIS A 323 20.77 -3.36 -33.76
N PRO A 324 21.76 -4.17 -33.32
CA PRO A 324 23.16 -3.95 -33.66
C PRO A 324 23.39 -4.05 -35.17
N GLY A 325 23.84 -2.93 -35.77
CA GLY A 325 24.16 -2.86 -37.20
C GLY A 325 22.98 -2.49 -38.11
N GLU A 326 21.79 -2.26 -37.55
CA GLU A 326 20.65 -1.73 -38.29
C GLU A 326 20.60 -0.20 -38.13
N PRO A 327 20.56 0.59 -39.22
CA PRO A 327 20.51 2.04 -39.11
C PRO A 327 19.12 2.52 -38.72
N VAL A 328 19.07 3.60 -37.93
CA VAL A 328 17.84 4.38 -37.74
C VAL A 328 17.50 5.12 -39.04
N THR A 329 16.31 4.89 -39.56
CA THR A 329 15.82 5.40 -40.85
C THR A 329 14.89 6.60 -40.70
N GLY A 330 14.35 6.84 -39.50
CA GLY A 330 13.42 7.94 -39.23
C GLY A 330 12.83 7.89 -37.83
N THR A 331 11.72 8.61 -37.66
CA THR A 331 10.92 8.65 -36.43
C THR A 331 9.45 8.46 -36.83
N PRO A 332 8.70 7.54 -36.20
CA PRO A 332 7.29 7.37 -36.50
C PRO A 332 6.48 8.58 -36.01
N ASP A 333 5.35 8.87 -36.66
CA ASP A 333 4.41 9.87 -36.19
C ASP A 333 3.68 9.34 -34.95
N LEU A 334 3.73 10.05 -33.82
CA LEU A 334 3.13 9.61 -32.55
C LEU A 334 1.86 10.40 -32.23
N VAL A 335 0.80 9.70 -31.87
CA VAL A 335 -0.47 10.28 -31.42
C VAL A 335 -0.61 10.04 -29.91
N PRO A 336 -0.55 11.10 -29.07
CA PRO A 336 -0.71 10.96 -27.63
C PRO A 336 -2.13 10.53 -27.26
N PRO A 337 -2.33 9.84 -26.12
CA PRO A 337 -3.64 9.35 -25.72
C PRO A 337 -4.59 10.52 -25.40
N THR A 338 -5.85 10.40 -25.82
CA THR A 338 -6.89 11.39 -25.51
C THR A 338 -7.07 11.52 -23.99
N ARG A 339 -7.05 12.76 -23.48
CA ARG A 339 -7.10 13.10 -22.04
C ARG A 339 -8.30 12.57 -21.25
N THR A 340 -9.27 11.93 -21.90
CA THR A 340 -10.51 11.39 -21.32
C THR A 340 -10.44 9.91 -20.93
N ALA A 341 -9.27 9.26 -21.02
CA ALA A 341 -9.11 7.82 -20.75
C ALA A 341 -8.37 7.48 -19.44
N TRP A 342 -8.45 8.36 -18.43
CA TRP A 342 -7.90 8.12 -17.08
C TRP A 342 -8.99 8.19 -16.02
#